data_AF-A0A7Y2A2E9-F1
#
_entry.id   AF-A0A7Y2A2E9-F1
#
_cell.length_a   1.000
_cell.length_b   1.000
_cell.length_c   1.000
_cell.angle_alpha   90.00
_cell.angle_beta   90.00
_cell.angle_gamma   90.00
#
_symmetry.space_group_name_H-M   'P 1'
#
loop_
_entity.id
_entity.type
_entity.pdbx_description
1 polymer ?
#
loop_
_entity_poly.entity_id
_entity_poly.type
_entity_poly.pdbx_seq_one_letter_code
_entity_poly.pdbx_strand_id
1 'polypeptide(L)'
;MPTPEEFAATVMEAVGGTSATIDHGTVKVSVEADKWVESIRTARDELELPYLSFISVIDWSNEVAIGDPPSEEVEERYEMLCAIGDMAEGLLVIFSADLPKDEPTIGSLTDVYPGAEWHEREAHEMFSISFTGLHDTSHIYLPEGFVGHPLKKSYALLAREVKPWPGDVDVEDMPEAASDGPSTENPEA
;
A
#
# COMPACT_ATOMS: atom_id res chain seq x y z
N MET A 1 26.37 13.68 -1.77
CA MET A 1 24.96 13.50 -1.41
C MET A 1 24.51 14.66 -0.54
N PRO A 2 23.44 15.38 -0.93
CA PRO A 2 22.78 16.37 -0.08
C PRO A 2 22.25 15.71 1.20
N THR A 3 22.05 16.49 2.26
CA THR A 3 21.30 16.00 3.43
C THR A 3 19.82 15.77 3.05
N PRO A 4 19.07 14.93 3.78
CA PRO A 4 17.64 14.78 3.54
C PRO A 4 16.86 16.11 3.61
N GLU A 5 17.31 17.04 4.43
CA GLU A 5 16.72 18.38 4.58
C GLU A 5 16.97 19.25 3.35
N GLU A 6 18.20 19.25 2.83
CA GLU A 6 18.56 19.96 1.60
C GLU A 6 17.83 19.37 0.39
N PHE A 7 17.74 18.04 0.33
CA PHE A 7 17.03 17.35 -0.74
C PHE A 7 15.52 17.65 -0.68
N ALA A 8 14.90 17.58 0.50
CA ALA A 8 13.50 17.93 0.68
C ALA A 8 13.20 19.38 0.27
N ALA A 9 14.07 20.33 0.65
CA ALA A 9 13.92 21.72 0.27
C ALA A 9 14.03 21.91 -1.25
N THR A 10 14.99 21.25 -1.90
CA THR A 10 15.17 21.28 -3.35
C THR A 10 13.95 20.73 -4.09
N VAL A 11 13.43 19.58 -3.65
CA VAL A 11 12.22 18.98 -4.25
C VAL A 11 11.02 19.91 -4.06
N MET A 12 10.80 20.42 -2.85
CA MET A 12 9.69 21.34 -2.55
C MET A 12 9.70 22.59 -3.42
N GLU A 13 10.87 23.20 -3.61
CA GLU A 13 11.03 24.39 -4.44
C GLU A 13 10.75 24.10 -5.92
N ALA A 14 11.29 23.00 -6.45
CA ALA A 14 11.12 22.63 -7.85
C ALA A 14 9.67 22.28 -8.21
N VAL A 15 8.97 21.55 -7.34
CA VAL A 15 7.63 21.01 -7.65
C VAL A 15 6.48 21.88 -7.10
N GLY A 16 6.78 22.91 -6.32
CA GLY A 16 5.78 23.73 -5.64
C GLY A 16 4.96 22.95 -4.61
N GLY A 17 5.62 22.08 -3.83
CA GLY A 17 4.95 21.20 -2.86
C GLY A 17 4.27 21.96 -1.72
N THR A 18 3.24 21.36 -1.14
CA THR A 18 2.43 21.95 -0.05
C THR A 18 3.09 21.73 1.31
N SER A 19 3.69 20.56 1.52
CA SER A 19 4.41 20.23 2.76
C SER A 19 5.46 19.14 2.51
N ALA A 20 6.48 19.08 3.36
CA ALA A 20 7.45 18.01 3.37
C ALA A 20 7.65 17.46 4.78
N THR A 21 7.82 16.16 4.87
CA THR A 21 8.13 15.44 6.11
C THR A 21 9.35 14.58 5.90
N ILE A 22 10.21 14.52 6.90
CA ILE A 22 11.42 13.69 6.89
C ILE A 22 11.32 12.74 8.07
N ASP A 23 11.32 11.44 7.78
CA ASP A 23 11.28 10.40 8.81
C ASP A 23 12.33 9.33 8.52
N HIS A 24 13.20 9.06 9.50
CA HIS A 24 14.32 8.11 9.37
C HIS A 24 15.18 8.31 8.09
N GLY A 25 15.31 9.55 7.62
CA GLY A 25 16.05 9.90 6.39
C GLY A 25 15.27 9.74 5.08
N THR A 26 14.01 9.31 5.15
CA THR A 26 13.09 9.26 4.01
C THR A 26 12.40 10.60 3.84
N VAL A 27 12.49 11.18 2.65
CA VAL A 27 11.80 12.43 2.30
C VAL A 27 10.45 12.10 1.70
N LYS A 28 9.40 12.69 2.26
CA LYS A 28 8.05 12.67 1.69
C LYS A 28 7.57 14.10 1.42
N VAL A 29 7.05 14.35 0.23
CA VAL A 29 6.59 15.65 -0.23
C VAL A 29 5.13 15.55 -0.68
N SER A 30 4.26 16.34 -0.06
CA SER A 30 2.86 16.44 -0.44
C SER A 30 2.66 17.48 -1.54
N VAL A 31 1.85 17.13 -2.53
CA VAL A 31 1.46 18.00 -3.65
C VAL A 31 -0.06 17.99 -3.82
N GLU A 32 -0.60 19.02 -4.46
CA GLU A 32 -2.00 19.07 -4.83
C GLU A 32 -2.29 18.06 -5.96
N ALA A 33 -3.47 17.43 -5.94
CA ALA A 33 -3.84 16.37 -6.87
C ALA A 33 -3.89 16.84 -8.34
N ASP A 34 -4.18 18.13 -8.58
CA ASP A 34 -4.18 18.75 -9.91
C ASP A 34 -2.77 18.97 -10.48
N LYS A 35 -1.78 19.17 -9.61
CA LYS A 35 -0.36 19.31 -9.98
C LYS A 35 0.40 17.99 -10.01
N TRP A 36 -0.22 16.89 -9.58
CA TRP A 36 0.40 15.57 -9.44
C TRP A 36 1.34 15.17 -10.59
N VAL A 37 0.82 15.19 -11.83
CA VAL A 37 1.59 14.76 -13.02
C VAL A 37 2.70 15.75 -13.36
N GLU A 38 2.45 17.05 -13.20
CA GLU A 38 3.44 18.10 -13.46
C GLU A 38 4.58 18.01 -12.44
N SER A 39 4.28 17.94 -11.15
CA SER A 39 5.25 17.81 -10.07
C SER A 39 6.17 16.60 -10.26
N ILE A 40 5.60 15.44 -10.59
CA ILE A 40 6.37 14.20 -10.79
C ILE A 40 7.18 14.26 -12.08
N ARG A 41 6.67 14.88 -13.14
CA ARG A 41 7.43 15.11 -14.38
C ARG A 41 8.62 16.06 -14.14
N THR A 42 8.42 17.15 -13.41
CA THR A 42 9.49 18.07 -13.02
C THR A 42 10.55 17.36 -12.19
N ALA A 43 10.14 16.54 -11.22
CA ALA A 43 11.08 15.76 -10.41
C ALA A 43 11.87 14.74 -11.26
N ARG A 44 11.25 14.12 -12.27
CA ARG A 44 11.94 13.24 -13.22
C ARG A 44 12.96 14.02 -14.08
N ASP A 45 12.52 15.12 -14.67
CA ASP A 45 13.24 15.82 -15.75
C ASP A 45 14.27 16.83 -15.24
N GLU A 46 13.98 17.56 -14.16
CA GLU A 46 14.84 18.61 -13.62
C GLU A 46 15.70 18.14 -12.45
N LEU A 47 15.17 17.24 -11.61
CA LEU A 47 15.92 16.67 -10.47
C LEU A 47 16.58 15.33 -10.80
N GLU A 48 16.47 14.90 -12.07
CA GLU A 48 17.08 13.67 -12.59
C GLU A 48 16.75 12.44 -11.72
N LEU A 49 15.46 12.24 -11.40
CA LEU A 49 14.96 11.08 -10.65
C LEU A 49 14.29 10.06 -11.61
N PRO A 50 15.05 9.26 -12.36
CA PRO A 50 14.52 8.43 -13.44
C PRO A 50 13.83 7.15 -12.97
N TYR A 51 14.02 6.74 -11.72
CA TYR A 51 13.56 5.44 -11.24
C TYR A 51 12.21 5.56 -10.54
N LEU A 52 11.18 4.94 -11.11
CA LEU A 52 9.92 4.68 -10.42
C LEU A 52 10.05 3.43 -9.56
N SER A 53 9.84 3.57 -8.25
CA SER A 53 9.90 2.45 -7.30
C SER A 53 8.53 1.79 -7.12
N PHE A 54 7.55 2.55 -6.63
CA PHE A 54 6.19 2.05 -6.45
C PHE A 54 5.17 3.18 -6.48
N ILE A 55 3.92 2.81 -6.74
CA ILE A 55 2.75 3.65 -6.57
C ILE A 55 1.75 2.87 -5.69
N SER A 56 1.16 3.52 -4.70
CA SER A 56 0.25 2.87 -3.75
C SER A 56 -0.78 3.86 -3.22
N VAL A 57 -1.77 3.37 -2.46
CA VAL A 57 -2.85 4.18 -1.89
C VAL A 57 -3.03 3.82 -0.43
N ILE A 58 -3.19 4.84 0.41
CA ILE A 58 -3.61 4.68 1.80
C ILE A 58 -5.06 5.13 1.92
N ASP A 59 -5.89 4.28 2.51
CA ASP A 59 -7.26 4.59 2.90
C ASP A 59 -7.28 5.10 4.35
N TRP A 60 -7.39 6.42 4.52
CA TRP A 60 -7.64 7.08 5.80
C TRP A 60 -9.14 7.15 6.07
N SER A 61 -9.64 6.33 7.00
CA SER A 61 -11.05 6.28 7.38
C SER A 61 -11.21 6.06 8.88
N ASN A 62 -12.24 6.67 9.46
CA ASN A 62 -12.59 6.51 10.87
C ASN A 62 -13.40 5.25 11.13
N GLU A 63 -14.17 4.82 10.14
CA GLU A 63 -14.94 3.59 10.19
C GLU A 63 -14.23 2.47 9.42
N VAL A 64 -14.11 1.30 10.05
CA VAL A 64 -13.52 0.11 9.45
C VAL A 64 -14.52 -1.04 9.51
N ALA A 65 -14.67 -1.78 8.41
CA ALA A 65 -15.50 -2.97 8.37
C ALA A 65 -14.88 -4.12 9.18
N ILE A 66 -13.54 -4.13 9.30
CA ILE A 66 -12.77 -5.17 10.00
C ILE A 66 -11.57 -4.54 10.71
N GLY A 67 -11.37 -4.95 11.95
CA GLY A 67 -10.28 -4.48 12.82
C GLY A 67 -10.75 -3.38 13.77
N ASP A 68 -9.80 -2.76 14.46
CA ASP A 68 -10.08 -1.64 15.34
C ASP A 68 -9.99 -0.32 14.54
N PRO A 69 -10.96 0.60 14.73
CA PRO A 69 -10.86 1.94 14.17
C PRO A 69 -9.62 2.67 14.73
N PRO A 70 -9.16 3.75 14.08
CA PRO A 70 -8.04 4.52 14.59
C PRO A 70 -8.33 5.05 15.99
N SER A 71 -7.30 5.12 16.84
CA SER A 71 -7.41 5.59 18.22
C SER A 71 -7.77 7.07 18.32
N GLU A 72 -7.45 7.85 17.28
CA GLU A 72 -7.75 9.27 17.13
C GLU A 72 -8.47 9.47 15.81
N GLU A 73 -9.42 10.41 15.77
CA GLU A 73 -10.14 10.73 14.52
C GLU A 73 -9.16 11.29 13.48
N VAL A 74 -9.26 10.77 12.26
CA VAL A 74 -8.48 11.21 11.11
C VAL A 74 -9.38 11.93 10.11
N GLU A 75 -8.79 12.81 9.31
CA GLU A 75 -9.48 13.37 8.15
C GLU A 75 -9.64 12.30 7.07
N GLU A 76 -10.89 12.01 6.70
CA GLU A 76 -11.19 10.93 5.76
C GLU A 76 -10.81 11.29 4.33
N ARG A 77 -9.88 10.53 3.76
CA ARG A 77 -9.36 10.73 2.41
C ARG A 77 -8.69 9.47 1.87
N TYR A 78 -8.41 9.45 0.57
CA TYR A 78 -7.39 8.56 0.03
C TYR A 78 -6.10 9.35 -0.11
N GLU A 79 -5.00 8.77 0.31
CA GLU A 79 -3.67 9.36 0.09
C GLU A 79 -2.96 8.55 -0.98
N MET A 80 -2.78 9.14 -2.15
CA MET A 80 -2.01 8.59 -3.25
C MET A 80 -0.53 8.74 -2.94
N LEU A 81 0.25 7.68 -3.11
CA LEU A 81 1.70 7.68 -2.91
C LEU A 81 2.43 7.28 -4.20
N CYS A 82 3.54 7.95 -4.48
CA CYS A 82 4.46 7.60 -5.56
C CYS A 82 5.90 7.79 -5.11
N ALA A 83 6.68 6.71 -5.08
CA ALA A 83 8.08 6.77 -4.72
C ALA A 83 8.95 6.78 -5.99
N ILE A 84 9.73 7.83 -6.17
CA ILE A 84 10.69 7.97 -7.26
C ILE A 84 12.08 8.33 -6.72
N GLY A 85 13.12 8.02 -7.49
CA GLY A 85 14.48 8.25 -7.04
C GLY A 85 15.54 8.16 -8.11
N ASP A 86 16.78 8.31 -7.67
CA ASP A 86 17.98 7.95 -8.38
C ASP A 86 18.76 6.91 -7.55
N MET A 87 18.87 5.70 -8.10
CA MET A 87 19.56 4.58 -7.47
C MET A 87 21.08 4.74 -7.50
N ALA A 88 21.63 5.57 -8.39
CA ALA A 88 23.07 5.82 -8.46
C ALA A 88 23.53 6.71 -7.31
N GLU A 89 22.79 7.80 -7.06
CA GLU A 89 23.07 8.73 -5.96
C GLU A 89 22.37 8.36 -4.64
N GLY A 90 21.57 7.28 -4.62
CA GLY A 90 20.87 6.81 -3.42
C GLY A 90 19.79 7.77 -2.94
N LEU A 91 19.22 8.57 -3.85
CA LEU A 91 18.17 9.54 -3.57
C LEU A 91 16.80 8.90 -3.77
N LEU A 92 15.89 9.08 -2.82
CA LEU A 92 14.51 8.62 -2.91
C LEU A 92 13.59 9.66 -2.29
N VAL A 93 12.51 9.99 -2.99
CA VAL A 93 11.43 10.84 -2.48
C VAL A 93 10.09 10.15 -2.70
N ILE A 94 9.22 10.27 -1.71
CA ILE A 94 7.83 9.81 -1.78
C ILE A 94 6.95 11.04 -2.00
N PHE A 95 6.32 11.12 -3.16
CA PHE A 95 5.25 12.08 -3.41
C PHE A 95 3.95 11.57 -2.81
N SER A 96 3.19 12.47 -2.18
CA SER A 96 1.83 12.21 -1.69
C SER A 96 0.83 13.22 -2.23
N ALA A 97 -0.38 12.77 -2.54
CA ALA A 97 -1.52 13.63 -2.88
C ALA A 97 -2.79 13.14 -2.20
N ASP A 98 -3.50 14.05 -1.56
CA ASP A 98 -4.78 13.75 -0.93
C ASP A 98 -5.92 13.82 -1.96
N LEU A 99 -6.79 12.80 -1.92
CA LEU A 99 -7.95 12.65 -2.78
C LEU A 99 -9.22 12.50 -1.93
N PRO A 100 -10.35 13.07 -2.38
CA PRO A 100 -11.62 12.92 -1.68
C PRO A 100 -12.08 11.45 -1.65
N LYS A 101 -12.88 11.08 -0.65
CA LYS A 101 -13.51 9.74 -0.59
C LYS A 101 -14.54 9.52 -1.68
N ASP A 102 -15.23 10.60 -2.06
CA ASP A 102 -16.22 10.61 -3.13
C ASP A 102 -15.52 10.93 -4.45
N GLU A 103 -15.76 10.09 -5.46
CA GLU A 103 -15.18 10.20 -6.82
C GLU A 103 -13.65 10.50 -6.86
N PRO A 104 -12.79 9.72 -6.17
CA PRO A 104 -11.35 9.97 -6.15
C PRO A 104 -10.75 9.86 -7.56
N THR A 105 -10.25 10.99 -8.06
CA THR A 105 -9.70 11.10 -9.42
C THR A 105 -8.35 11.80 -9.40
N ILE A 106 -7.36 11.26 -10.12
CA ILE A 106 -6.03 11.84 -10.26
C ILE A 106 -5.48 11.64 -11.68
N GLY A 107 -4.42 12.36 -12.07
CA GLY A 107 -3.75 12.17 -13.35
C GLY A 107 -2.90 10.90 -13.41
N SER A 108 -2.97 10.16 -14.52
CA SER A 108 -2.08 9.04 -14.78
C SER A 108 -0.64 9.51 -15.00
N LEU A 109 0.30 8.76 -14.45
CA LEU A 109 1.74 8.92 -14.61
C LEU A 109 2.29 8.05 -15.74
N THR A 110 1.46 7.33 -16.50
CA THR A 110 1.91 6.46 -17.61
C THR A 110 2.72 7.20 -18.68
N ASP A 111 2.37 8.45 -18.96
CA ASP A 111 3.13 9.34 -19.87
C ASP A 111 4.49 9.79 -19.29
N VAL A 112 4.66 9.69 -17.96
CA VAL A 112 5.91 10.06 -17.26
C VAL A 112 6.77 8.80 -17.03
N TYR A 113 6.17 7.74 -16.53
CA TYR A 113 6.78 6.45 -16.30
C TYR A 113 5.86 5.37 -16.89
N PRO A 114 6.23 4.74 -18.01
CA PRO A 114 5.40 3.69 -18.62
C PRO A 114 5.10 2.52 -17.67
N GLY A 115 5.98 2.25 -16.70
CA GLY A 115 5.76 1.23 -15.66
C GLY A 115 4.70 1.57 -14.61
N ALA A 116 4.18 2.81 -14.61
CA ALA A 116 3.13 3.23 -13.68
C ALA A 116 1.80 2.49 -13.91
N GLU A 117 1.54 2.05 -15.16
CA GLU A 117 0.27 1.45 -15.57
C GLU A 117 -0.17 0.29 -14.65
N TRP A 118 0.74 -0.61 -14.29
CA TRP A 118 0.44 -1.76 -13.44
C TRP A 118 -0.03 -1.34 -12.05
N HIS A 119 0.64 -0.35 -11.45
CA HIS A 119 0.31 0.13 -10.12
C HIS A 119 -0.97 0.96 -10.11
N GLU A 120 -1.21 1.75 -11.15
CA GLU A 120 -2.44 2.54 -11.30
C GLU A 120 -3.66 1.64 -11.50
N ARG A 121 -3.50 0.56 -12.27
CA ARG A 121 -4.53 -0.47 -12.41
C ARG A 121 -4.80 -1.20 -11.10
N GLU A 122 -3.77 -1.51 -10.33
CA GLU A 122 -3.94 -2.06 -8.97
C GLU A 122 -4.69 -1.09 -8.06
N ALA A 123 -4.32 0.20 -8.06
CA ALA A 123 -5.01 1.24 -7.28
C ALA A 123 -6.47 1.42 -7.71
N HIS A 124 -6.74 1.40 -9.02
CA HIS A 124 -8.09 1.44 -9.57
C HIS A 124 -8.91 0.22 -9.13
N GLU A 125 -8.35 -0.98 -9.24
CA GLU A 125 -9.01 -2.23 -8.86
C GLU A 125 -9.26 -2.34 -7.35
N MET A 126 -8.27 -2.03 -6.52
CA MET A 126 -8.31 -2.28 -5.09
C MET A 126 -8.92 -1.15 -4.26
N PHE A 127 -8.85 0.09 -4.76
CA PHE A 127 -9.32 1.29 -4.06
C PHE A 127 -10.31 2.14 -4.87
N SER A 128 -10.67 1.75 -6.11
CA SER A 128 -11.58 2.50 -6.98
C SER A 128 -11.09 3.90 -7.36
N ILE A 129 -9.78 4.13 -7.39
CA ILE A 129 -9.21 5.41 -7.82
C ILE A 129 -9.31 5.54 -9.34
N SER A 130 -9.87 6.65 -9.82
CA SER A 130 -9.97 6.95 -11.25
C SER A 130 -8.72 7.69 -11.73
N PHE A 131 -8.14 7.23 -12.84
CA PHE A 131 -6.95 7.85 -13.43
C PHE A 131 -7.29 8.49 -14.78
N THR A 132 -7.06 9.79 -14.90
CA THR A 132 -7.22 10.49 -16.18
C THR A 132 -6.03 10.19 -17.09
N GLY A 133 -6.30 9.62 -18.27
CA GLY A 133 -5.27 9.19 -19.23
C GLY A 133 -4.92 7.70 -19.19
N LEU A 134 -5.45 6.93 -18.23
CA LEU A 134 -5.23 5.47 -18.19
C LEU A 134 -6.05 4.78 -19.30
N HIS A 135 -5.38 4.03 -20.17
CA HIS A 135 -6.00 3.40 -21.34
C HIS A 135 -6.66 2.05 -21.03
N ASP A 136 -6.04 1.23 -20.19
CA ASP A 136 -6.54 -0.10 -19.81
C ASP A 136 -6.94 -0.10 -18.33
N THR A 137 -8.24 -0.22 -18.06
CA THR A 137 -8.81 -0.30 -16.70
C THR A 137 -9.25 -1.72 -16.34
N SER A 138 -8.81 -2.73 -17.09
CA SER A 138 -9.14 -4.12 -16.80
C SER A 138 -8.49 -4.60 -15.49
N HIS A 139 -9.20 -5.47 -14.77
CA HIS A 139 -8.74 -6.10 -13.53
C HIS A 139 -7.45 -6.90 -13.76
N ILE A 140 -6.51 -6.78 -12.83
CA ILE A 140 -5.25 -7.53 -12.84
C ILE A 140 -5.35 -8.75 -11.93
N TYR A 141 -5.93 -8.58 -10.74
CA TYR A 141 -5.87 -9.59 -9.69
C TYR A 141 -7.21 -10.27 -9.40
N LEU A 142 -8.31 -9.52 -9.47
CA LEU A 142 -9.62 -9.99 -9.08
C LEU A 142 -10.26 -10.79 -10.21
N PRO A 143 -10.93 -11.91 -9.88
CA PRO A 143 -11.67 -12.68 -10.88
C PRO A 143 -12.75 -11.86 -11.57
N GLU A 144 -13.05 -12.23 -12.82
CA GLU A 144 -14.18 -11.65 -13.56
C GLU A 144 -15.49 -11.76 -12.74
N GLY A 145 -16.16 -10.62 -12.52
CA GLY A 145 -17.40 -10.55 -11.76
C GLY A 145 -17.24 -10.35 -10.25
N PHE A 146 -16.02 -10.14 -9.75
CA PHE A 146 -15.82 -9.69 -8.37
C PHE A 146 -16.49 -8.34 -8.14
N VAL A 147 -17.23 -8.19 -7.04
CA VAL A 147 -17.94 -6.95 -6.71
C VAL A 147 -17.30 -6.32 -5.47
N GLY A 148 -16.71 -5.15 -5.66
CA GLY A 148 -16.14 -4.32 -4.60
C GLY A 148 -14.63 -4.14 -4.70
N HIS A 149 -14.07 -3.51 -3.67
CA HIS A 149 -12.69 -3.01 -3.63
C HIS A 149 -12.02 -3.46 -2.34
N PRO A 150 -11.30 -4.59 -2.35
CA PRO A 150 -10.92 -5.32 -1.13
C PRO A 150 -10.05 -4.55 -0.15
N LEU A 151 -9.25 -3.58 -0.62
CA LEU A 151 -8.34 -2.82 0.24
C LEU A 151 -8.97 -1.57 0.86
N LYS A 152 -10.22 -1.24 0.50
CA LYS A 152 -10.96 -0.20 1.21
C LYS A 152 -11.28 -0.64 2.63
N LYS A 153 -11.13 0.27 3.59
CA LYS A 153 -11.46 0.03 5.00
C LYS A 153 -12.94 -0.29 5.19
N SER A 154 -13.81 0.25 4.34
CA SER A 154 -15.25 -0.02 4.31
C SER A 154 -15.64 -1.39 3.76
N TYR A 155 -14.71 -2.13 3.13
CA TYR A 155 -15.01 -3.42 2.52
C TYR A 155 -14.93 -4.56 3.54
N ALA A 156 -16.04 -5.27 3.73
CA ALA A 156 -16.10 -6.42 4.62
C ALA A 156 -15.48 -7.67 3.94
N LEU A 157 -14.35 -8.15 4.45
CA LEU A 157 -13.78 -9.44 4.02
C LEU A 157 -14.63 -10.60 4.54
N LEU A 158 -15.48 -11.16 3.67
CA LEU A 158 -16.29 -12.35 3.94
C LEU A 158 -15.46 -13.59 4.32
N ALA A 159 -14.15 -13.61 4.00
CA ALA A 159 -13.25 -14.72 4.34
C ALA A 159 -13.03 -14.91 5.87
N ARG A 160 -13.45 -13.95 6.71
CA ARG A 160 -13.48 -14.11 8.17
C ARG A 160 -14.81 -14.63 8.72
N GLU A 161 -15.82 -14.86 7.87
CA GLU A 161 -16.85 -15.83 8.24
C GLU A 161 -16.17 -17.19 8.27
N VAL A 162 -15.97 -17.71 9.48
CA VAL A 162 -15.45 -19.07 9.71
C VAL A 162 -16.32 -20.01 8.88
N LYS A 163 -15.83 -20.46 7.73
CA LYS A 163 -16.45 -21.57 7.04
C LYS A 163 -16.18 -22.79 7.92
N PRO A 164 -17.19 -23.39 8.57
CA PRO A 164 -16.96 -24.57 9.38
C PRO A 164 -16.32 -25.64 8.48
N TRP A 165 -15.25 -26.25 8.97
CA TRP A 165 -14.58 -27.32 8.25
C TRP A 165 -15.61 -28.42 7.95
N PRO A 166 -15.79 -28.83 6.68
CA PRO A 166 -16.88 -29.72 6.28
C PRO A 166 -16.60 -31.21 6.57
N GLY A 167 -15.42 -31.54 7.10
CA GLY A 167 -15.07 -32.91 7.48
C GLY A 167 -15.36 -33.17 8.96
N ASP A 168 -15.72 -34.41 9.28
CA ASP A 168 -15.66 -34.89 10.65
C ASP A 168 -14.22 -34.71 11.15
N VAL A 169 -14.07 -33.96 12.25
CA VAL A 169 -12.78 -33.89 12.94
C VAL A 169 -12.64 -35.23 13.65
N ASP A 170 -11.90 -36.16 13.06
CA ASP A 170 -11.43 -37.36 13.75
C ASP A 170 -10.44 -36.92 14.83
N VAL A 171 -10.99 -36.54 15.99
CA VAL A 171 -10.23 -36.39 17.21
C VAL A 171 -10.05 -37.80 17.74
N GLU A 172 -8.95 -38.47 17.37
CA GLU A 172 -8.54 -39.67 18.10
C GLU A 172 -8.29 -39.25 19.55
N ASP A 173 -8.95 -39.93 20.50
CA ASP A 173 -8.69 -39.74 21.92
C ASP A 173 -7.21 -39.98 22.19
N MET A 174 -6.62 -39.11 23.02
CA MET A 174 -5.23 -39.25 23.44
C MET A 174 -5.06 -40.64 24.05
N PRO A 175 -4.11 -41.48 23.56
CA PRO A 175 -3.97 -42.85 24.04
C PRO A 175 -3.79 -42.83 25.56
N GLU A 176 -4.57 -43.67 26.26
CA GLU A 176 -4.39 -43.83 27.70
C GLU A 176 -2.93 -44.14 27.98
N ALA A 177 -2.32 -43.38 28.89
CA ALA A 177 -0.95 -43.62 29.31
C ALA A 177 -0.85 -45.06 29.80
N ALA A 178 -0.21 -45.93 29.00
CA ALA A 178 0.07 -47.29 29.40
C ALA A 178 0.75 -47.25 30.77
N SER A 179 0.10 -47.82 31.78
CA SER A 179 0.54 -47.84 33.16
C SER A 179 1.66 -48.86 33.39
N ASP A 180 2.65 -48.90 32.51
CA ASP A 180 3.90 -49.62 32.76
C ASP A 180 4.99 -48.57 32.96
N GLY A 181 5.20 -48.24 34.23
CA GLY A 181 6.36 -47.47 34.66
C GLY A 181 7.66 -48.17 34.20
N PRO A 182 8.76 -47.42 34.07
CA PRO A 182 10.03 -48.00 33.63
C PRO A 182 10.45 -49.11 34.61
N SER A 183 10.53 -50.35 34.11
CA SER A 183 11.07 -51.48 34.84
C SER A 183 12.52 -51.21 35.22
N THR A 184 12.78 -50.89 36.48
CA THR A 184 14.11 -50.72 37.05
C THR A 184 14.69 -52.08 37.43
N GLU A 185 14.91 -52.97 36.46
CA GLU A 185 15.67 -54.19 36.69
C GLU A 185 16.68 -54.38 35.56
N ASN A 186 17.94 -54.14 35.88
CA ASN A 186 19.09 -54.47 35.04
C ASN A 186 19.61 -55.83 35.52
N PRO A 187 19.64 -56.89 34.68
CA PRO A 187 20.21 -58.16 35.08
C PRO A 187 21.71 -57.99 35.34
N GLU A 188 22.15 -58.33 36.55
CA GLU A 188 23.55 -58.25 36.98
C GLU A 188 24.48 -59.15 36.15
N ALA A 189 25.77 -58.77 36.20
CA ALA A 189 26.95 -59.32 35.55
C ALA A 189 27.19 -60.83 35.73
#